data_AF-A0A7S7J0U7-F1
#
_entry.id   AF-A0A7S7J0U7-F1
#
_cell.length_a   1.000
_cell.length_b   1.000
_cell.length_c   1.000
_cell.angle_alpha   90.00
_cell.angle_beta   90.00
_cell.angle_gamma   90.00
#
_symmetry.space_group_name_H-M   'P 1'
#
loop_
_entity.id
_entity.type
_entity.pdbx_description
1 polymer ?
#
loop_
_entity_poly.entity_id
_entity_poly.type
_entity_poly.pdbx_seq_one_letter_code
_entity_poly.pdbx_strand_id
1 'polypeptide(L)' 'MTDNNVDFGNMKSRDVGNMISKTLVQLGKEEVAGLSDTVDYGNLPSKALPELGKQVIKNQINQ' A
#
# COMPACT_ATOMS: atom_id res chain seq x y z
N MET A 1 21.38 -5.38 -7.07
CA MET A 1 20.50 -4.46 -7.83
C MET A 1 19.38 -5.32 -8.36
N THR A 2 18.22 -5.28 -7.71
CA THR A 2 17.08 -6.13 -8.08
C THR A 2 16.24 -5.31 -9.06
N ASP A 3 16.57 -5.43 -10.35
CA ASP A 3 15.70 -4.97 -11.43
C ASP A 3 14.38 -5.74 -11.32
N ASN A 4 13.38 -5.13 -10.67
CA ASN A 4 12.00 -5.58 -10.73
C ASN A 4 11.48 -5.25 -12.14
N ASN A 5 11.94 -6.02 -13.13
CA ASN A 5 11.37 -6.03 -14.47
C ASN A 5 9.99 -6.69 -14.40
N VAL A 6 9.02 -5.93 -13.90
CA VAL A 6 7.63 -6.36 -13.84
C VAL A 6 7.10 -6.31 -15.26
N ASP A 7 7.01 -7.46 -15.91
CA ASP A 7 6.36 -7.59 -17.22
C ASP A 7 4.85 -7.41 -17.06
N PHE A 8 4.36 -6.24 -17.47
CA PHE A 8 2.93 -5.90 -17.46
C PHE A 8 2.19 -6.40 -18.71
N GLY A 9 2.89 -6.93 -19.74
CA GLY A 9 2.32 -7.26 -21.05
C GLY A 9 1.25 -8.35 -21.01
N ASN A 10 1.26 -9.22 -19.99
CA ASN A 10 0.26 -10.28 -19.77
C ASN A 10 -0.57 -10.11 -18.49
N MET A 11 -0.47 -8.96 -17.81
CA MET A 11 -1.13 -8.76 -16.53
C MET A 11 -2.62 -8.48 -16.73
N LYS A 12 -3.51 -9.27 -16.11
CA LYS A 12 -4.95 -8.97 -16.15
C LYS A 12 -5.22 -7.77 -15.24
N SER A 13 -6.28 -7.01 -15.53
CA SER A 13 -6.71 -5.88 -14.68
C SER A 13 -6.93 -6.27 -13.22
N ARG A 14 -7.32 -7.53 -12.96
CA ARG A 14 -7.43 -8.09 -11.60
C ARG A 14 -6.09 -8.16 -10.89
N ASP A 15 -5.04 -8.57 -11.59
CA ASP A 15 -3.71 -8.73 -11.02
C ASP A 15 -3.08 -7.36 -10.73
N VAL A 16 -3.34 -6.38 -11.60
CA VAL A 16 -3.03 -4.96 -11.35
C VAL A 16 -3.76 -4.45 -10.12
N GLY A 17 -5.08 -4.66 -10.02
CA GLY A 17 -5.87 -4.25 -8.85
C GLY A 17 -5.41 -4.88 -7.54
N ASN A 18 -5.02 -6.16 -7.59
CA ASN A 18 -4.43 -6.86 -6.44
C ASN A 18 -3.07 -6.29 -6.05
N MET A 19 -2.22 -5.95 -7.03
CA MET A 19 -0.92 -5.32 -6.78
C MET A 19 -1.11 -3.96 -6.12
N ILE A 20 -1.95 -3.10 -6.68
CA ILE A 20 -2.27 -1.77 -6.12
C ILE A 20 -2.80 -1.92 -4.68
N SER A 21 -3.73 -2.85 -4.46
CA SER A 21 -4.30 -3.08 -3.13
C SER A 21 -3.25 -3.51 -2.10
N LYS A 22 -2.32 -4.39 -2.49
CA LYS A 22 -1.20 -4.81 -1.62
C LYS A 22 -0.26 -3.65 -1.32
N THR A 23 0.09 -2.85 -2.33
CA THR A 23 0.94 -1.67 -2.16
C THR A 23 0.30 -0.65 -1.22
N LEU A 24 -0.99 -0.37 -1.36
CA LEU A 24 -1.71 0.54 -0.45
C LEU A 24 -1.71 0.04 0.99
N VAL A 25 -1.90 -1.26 1.22
CA VAL A 25 -1.81 -1.85 2.56
C VAL A 25 -0.40 -1.71 3.12
N GLN A 26 0.62 -1.95 2.30
CA GLN A 26 2.02 -1.83 2.71
C GLN A 26 2.37 -0.40 3.11
N LEU A 27 2.02 0.58 2.28
CA LEU A 27 2.22 2.01 2.57
C LEU A 27 1.47 2.44 3.85
N GLY A 28 0.24 1.98 4.03
CA GLY A 28 -0.53 2.25 5.25
C GLY A 28 0.12 1.65 6.50
N LYS A 29 0.75 0.47 6.40
CA LYS A 29 1.51 -0.12 7.50
C LYS A 29 2.78 0.65 7.80
N GLU A 30 3.51 1.09 6.78
CA GLU A 30 4.75 1.88 6.95
C GLU A 30 4.47 3.21 7.64
N GLU A 31 3.40 3.91 7.24
CA GLU A 31 2.99 5.17 7.89
C GLU A 31 2.64 4.96 9.37
N VAL A 32 1.89 3.89 9.65
CA VAL A 32 1.43 3.57 11.00
C VAL A 32 2.57 3.06 11.88
N ALA A 33 3.48 2.25 11.34
CA ALA A 33 4.68 1.80 12.02
C ALA A 33 5.63 2.97 12.33
N GLY A 34 5.68 4.01 11.48
CA GLY A 34 6.41 5.24 11.75
C GLY A 34 5.82 6.07 12.91
N LEU A 35 4.52 5.90 13.18
CA LEU A 35 3.80 6.64 14.23
C LEU A 35 3.76 5.90 15.57
N SER A 36 3.79 4.57 15.58
CA SER A 36 3.78 3.78 16.83
C SER A 36 4.30 2.36 16.61
N ASP A 37 5.17 1.92 17.53
CA ASP A 37 5.80 0.60 17.52
C ASP A 37 4.83 -0.55 17.92
N THR A 38 3.65 -0.22 18.43
CA THR A 38 2.69 -1.21 19.00
C THR A 38 1.33 -1.16 18.33
N VAL A 39 1.27 -0.97 17.02
CA VAL A 39 -0.01 -0.89 16.33
C VAL A 39 -0.57 -2.28 16.06
N ASP A 40 -1.69 -2.58 16.70
CA ASP A 40 -2.44 -3.82 16.46
C ASP A 40 -3.23 -3.72 15.15
N TYR A 41 -2.62 -4.22 14.09
CA TYR A 41 -3.21 -4.30 12.77
C TYR A 41 -4.41 -5.27 12.68
N GLY A 42 -4.62 -6.14 13.68
CA GLY A 42 -5.70 -7.12 13.72
C GLY A 42 -7.07 -6.51 14.03
N ASN A 43 -7.09 -5.38 14.74
CA ASN A 43 -8.31 -4.65 15.11
C ASN A 43 -8.65 -3.49 14.16
N LEU A 44 -7.78 -3.20 13.18
CA LEU A 44 -8.05 -2.17 12.20
C LEU A 44 -9.14 -2.63 11.22
N PRO A 45 -10.12 -1.78 10.88
CA PRO A 45 -11.05 -2.06 9.79
C PRO A 45 -10.27 -2.46 8.54
N SER A 46 -10.71 -3.47 7.80
CA SER A 46 -9.97 -3.97 6.62
C SER A 46 -9.70 -2.91 5.55
N LYS A 47 -10.41 -1.78 5.60
CA LYS A 47 -10.21 -0.61 4.73
C LYS A 47 -9.25 0.45 5.29
N ALA A 48 -8.90 0.42 6.57
CA ALA A 48 -8.10 1.45 7.22
C ALA A 48 -6.68 1.54 6.62
N LEU A 49 -5.97 0.42 6.49
CA LEU A 49 -4.63 0.41 5.89
C LEU A 49 -4.62 0.86 4.42
N PRO A 50 -5.52 0.38 3.55
CA PRO A 50 -5.64 0.92 2.20
C PRO A 50 -5.93 2.43 2.14
N GLU A 51 -6.81 2.95 3.01
CA GLU A 51 -7.14 4.38 3.04
C GLU A 51 -5.97 5.23 3.53
N LEU A 52 -5.22 4.76 4.53
CA LEU A 52 -3.98 5.40 4.98
C LEU A 52 -2.92 5.41 3.86
N GLY A 53 -2.72 4.29 3.16
CA GLY A 53 -1.83 4.25 1.99
C GLY A 53 -2.24 5.24 0.90
N LYS A 54 -3.55 5.42 0.66
CA LYS A 54 -4.04 6.46 -0.26
C LYS A 54 -3.74 7.88 0.23
N GLN A 55 -3.81 8.13 1.54
CA GLN A 55 -3.44 9.42 2.12
C GLN A 55 -1.96 9.73 1.95
N VAL A 56 -1.08 8.75 2.17
CA VAL A 56 0.36 8.89 1.93
C VAL A 56 0.64 9.28 0.48
N ILE A 57 0.04 8.58 -0.49
CA ILE A 57 0.19 8.90 -1.92
C ILE A 57 -0.34 10.31 -2.22
N LYS A 58 -1.52 10.68 -1.70
CA LYS A 58 -2.05 12.04 -1.87
C LYS A 58 -1.12 13.10 -1.32
N ASN A 59 -0.52 12.86 -0.15
CA ASN A 59 0.44 13.78 0.44
C ASN A 59 1.71 13.90 -0.42
N GLN A 60 2.19 12.79 -1.00
CA GLN A 60 3.33 12.80 -1.92
C GLN A 60 3.06 13.52 -3.24
N ILE A 61 1.84 13.43 -3.78
CA ILE A 61 1.45 14.11 -5.03
C ILE A 61 1.28 15.62 -4.83
N ASN A 62 0.86 16.04 -3.64
CA ASN A 62 0.59 17.44 -3.32
C ASN A 62 1.81 18.20 -2.75
N GLN A 63 2.97 17.55 -2.61
CA GLN A 63 4.26 18.16 -2.24
C GLN A 63 5.00 18.64 -3.49
#